data_AF-A0A7H4PH82-F1
#
_entry.id   AF-A0A7H4PH82-F1
#
_cell.length_a   1.000
_cell.length_b   1.000
_cell.length_c   1.000
_cell.angle_alpha   90.00
_cell.angle_beta   90.00
_cell.angle_gamma   90.00
#
_symmetry.space_group_name_H-M   'P 1'
#
loop_
_entity.id
_entity.type
_entity.pdbx_description
1 polymer ?
#
loop_
_entity_poly.entity_id
_entity_poly.type
_entity_poly.pdbx_seq_one_letter_code
_entity_poly.pdbx_strand_id
1 'polypeptide(L)'
;MLAPTRELAVQVAEAMTEFSKHMRGVNVVALYGGQRYDVQLRALRQGPQIVVGTPGRLLDHLKRGTLDLSKLSGLVLDEADEMLRMGFIEDVETIMAQIPEGHQTALFSATMPEAIRRITRRFMKEPQEVRIQSSVTTRPDIQPELLDCLRYA
;
A
#
# COMPACT_ATOMS: atom_id res chain seq x y z
N MET A 1 -5.10 -3.72 2.54
CA MET A 1 -4.12 -2.62 2.39
C MET A 1 -3.04 -3.08 1.45
N LEU A 2 -2.76 -2.28 0.42
CA LEU A 2 -1.66 -2.47 -0.50
C LEU A 2 -0.47 -1.65 0.01
N ALA A 3 0.69 -2.27 0.14
CA ALA A 3 1.96 -1.62 0.46
C ALA A 3 2.99 -1.99 -0.62
N PRO A 4 3.92 -1.09 -1.01
CA PRO A 4 4.79 -1.32 -2.16
C PRO A 4 5.85 -2.41 -1.88
N THR A 5 6.31 -2.54 -0.64
CA THR A 5 7.39 -3.46 -0.25
C THR A 5 6.93 -4.50 0.77
N ARG A 6 7.70 -5.58 0.87
CA ARG A 6 7.48 -6.61 1.90
C ARG A 6 7.64 -6.02 3.29
N GLU A 7 8.68 -5.22 3.48
CA GLU A 7 9.07 -4.66 4.77
C GLU A 7 7.94 -3.77 5.31
N LEU A 8 7.38 -2.89 4.48
CA LEU A 8 6.22 -2.08 4.85
C LEU A 8 4.97 -2.94 5.11
N ALA A 9 4.71 -3.95 4.27
CA ALA A 9 3.58 -4.85 4.48
C ALA A 9 3.64 -5.57 5.85
N VAL A 10 4.84 -6.00 6.27
CA VAL A 10 5.07 -6.62 7.59
C VAL A 10 4.85 -5.60 8.71
N GLN A 11 5.48 -4.42 8.64
CA GLN A 11 5.36 -3.38 9.65
C GLN A 11 3.91 -2.95 9.87
N VAL A 12 3.17 -2.73 8.79
CA VAL A 12 1.75 -2.36 8.83
C VAL A 12 0.92 -3.51 9.42
N ALA A 13 1.18 -4.77 9.06
CA ALA A 13 0.46 -5.90 9.63
C ALA A 13 0.71 -6.06 11.13
N GLU A 14 1.93 -5.85 11.59
CA GLU A 14 2.29 -5.85 13.01
C GLU A 14 1.57 -4.73 13.77
N ALA A 15 1.57 -3.50 13.24
CA ALA A 15 0.86 -2.38 13.83
C ALA A 15 -0.65 -2.62 13.89
N MET A 16 -1.25 -3.13 12.81
CA MET A 16 -2.68 -3.47 12.78
C MET A 16 -3.02 -4.57 13.78
N THR A 17 -2.14 -5.57 13.94
CA THR A 17 -2.32 -6.64 14.94
C THR A 17 -2.30 -6.08 16.36
N GLU A 18 -1.37 -5.15 16.64
CA GLU A 18 -1.29 -4.47 17.93
C GLU A 18 -2.54 -3.63 18.20
N PHE A 19 -3.02 -2.87 17.21
CA PHE A 19 -4.25 -2.08 17.33
C PHE A 19 -5.50 -2.96 17.54
N SER A 20 -5.55 -4.14 16.92
CA SER A 20 -6.68 -5.04 17.02
C SER A 20 -6.58 -6.06 18.15
N LYS A 21 -5.54 -6.04 18.98
CA LYS A 21 -5.26 -7.13 19.96
C LYS A 21 -6.37 -7.40 20.98
N HIS A 22 -7.23 -6.42 21.25
CA HIS A 22 -8.38 -6.56 22.14
C HIS A 22 -9.71 -6.74 21.39
N MET A 23 -9.70 -6.78 20.06
CA MET A 23 -10.88 -6.95 19.22
C MET A 23 -11.07 -8.43 18.89
N ARG A 24 -12.14 -9.03 19.42
CA ARG A 24 -12.45 -10.44 19.15
C ARG A 24 -12.82 -10.62 17.68
N GLY A 25 -12.24 -11.63 17.04
CA GLY A 25 -12.56 -11.98 15.65
C GLY A 25 -11.97 -11.04 14.62
N VAL A 26 -10.91 -10.28 14.97
CA VAL A 26 -10.12 -9.49 14.01
C VAL A 26 -8.73 -10.08 13.92
N ASN A 27 -8.45 -10.75 12.81
CA ASN A 27 -7.16 -11.31 12.48
C ASN A 27 -6.55 -10.55 11.29
N VAL A 28 -5.24 -10.35 11.36
CA VAL A 28 -4.45 -9.68 10.33
C VAL A 28 -3.53 -10.69 9.65
N VAL A 29 -3.42 -10.63 8.33
CA VAL A 29 -2.43 -11.41 7.57
C VAL A 29 -1.61 -10.50 6.67
N ALA A 30 -0.32 -10.79 6.56
CA ALA A 30 0.58 -10.18 5.59
C ALA A 30 0.82 -11.12 4.40
N LEU A 31 0.67 -10.63 3.18
CA LEU A 31 0.86 -11.36 1.94
C LEU A 31 1.92 -10.67 1.07
N TYR A 32 3.09 -11.28 0.94
CA TYR A 32 4.18 -10.72 0.13
C TYR A 32 5.05 -11.82 -0.51
N GLY A 33 5.91 -11.43 -1.45
CA GLY A 33 6.86 -12.31 -2.12
C GLY A 33 7.98 -12.83 -1.19
N GLY A 34 8.59 -13.96 -1.52
CA GLY A 34 9.71 -14.53 -0.74
C GLY A 34 9.31 -15.39 0.48
N GLN A 35 8.04 -15.38 0.88
CA GLN A 35 7.49 -16.37 1.82
C GLN A 35 6.80 -17.51 1.04
N ARG A 36 6.85 -18.72 1.59
CA ARG A 36 6.20 -19.90 1.01
C ARG A 36 4.68 -19.73 0.93
N TYR A 37 4.12 -20.18 -0.19
CA TYR A 37 2.69 -20.06 -0.49
C TYR A 37 1.80 -20.80 0.53
N ASP A 38 2.23 -21.97 1.00
CA ASP A 38 1.46 -22.79 1.94
C ASP A 38 1.29 -22.16 3.32
N VAL A 39 2.19 -21.26 3.72
CA VAL A 39 2.05 -20.48 4.96
C VAL A 39 0.94 -19.45 4.79
N GLN A 40 0.95 -18.71 3.68
CA GLN A 40 -0.07 -17.71 3.36
C GLN A 40 -1.45 -18.35 3.14
N LEU A 41 -1.52 -19.50 2.47
CA LEU A 41 -2.76 -20.27 2.32
C LEU A 41 -3.35 -20.70 3.66
N ARG A 42 -2.52 -21.16 4.59
CA ARG A 42 -2.98 -21.55 5.93
C ARG A 42 -3.54 -20.35 6.69
N ALA A 43 -2.89 -19.19 6.59
CA ALA A 43 -3.36 -17.96 7.21
C ALA A 43 -4.68 -17.46 6.58
N LEU A 44 -4.79 -17.45 5.24
CA LEU A 44 -6.02 -17.06 4.53
C LEU A 44 -7.21 -17.97 4.87
N ARG A 45 -6.98 -19.27 5.06
CA ARG A 45 -8.03 -20.22 5.50
C ARG A 45 -8.58 -19.93 6.89
N GLN A 46 -7.89 -19.15 7.73
CA GLN A 46 -8.42 -18.72 9.02
C GLN A 46 -9.45 -17.58 8.88
N GLY A 47 -9.68 -17.07 7.66
CA GLY A 47 -10.62 -15.98 7.40
C GLY A 47 -10.20 -14.67 8.05
N PRO A 48 -9.03 -14.09 7.68
CA PRO A 48 -8.59 -12.82 8.23
C PRO A 48 -9.50 -11.66 7.80
N GLN A 49 -9.69 -10.71 8.71
CA GLN A 49 -10.50 -9.51 8.48
C GLN A 49 -9.67 -8.40 7.82
N ILE A 50 -8.36 -8.42 8.04
CA ILE A 50 -7.41 -7.46 7.47
C ILE A 50 -6.34 -8.23 6.70
N VAL A 51 -6.18 -7.88 5.43
CA VAL A 51 -5.10 -8.36 4.57
C VAL A 51 -4.22 -7.17 4.23
N VAL A 52 -2.93 -7.26 4.56
CA VAL A 52 -1.89 -6.32 4.15
C VAL A 52 -0.99 -7.03 3.16
N GLY A 53 -0.60 -6.41 2.04
CA GLY A 53 0.35 -7.07 1.17
C GLY A 53 0.79 -6.31 -0.05
N THR A 54 1.74 -6.90 -0.77
CA THR A 54 2.30 -6.32 -1.99
C THR A 54 1.40 -6.60 -3.19
N PRO A 55 1.28 -5.67 -4.16
CA PRO A 55 0.38 -5.81 -5.31
C PRO A 55 0.53 -7.15 -6.04
N GLY A 56 1.76 -7.51 -6.44
CA GLY A 56 2.00 -8.76 -7.16
C GLY A 56 1.56 -10.01 -6.38
N ARG A 57 1.81 -10.09 -5.06
CA ARG A 57 1.41 -11.27 -4.27
C ARG A 57 -0.10 -11.32 -4.04
N LEU A 58 -0.75 -10.18 -3.82
CA LEU A 58 -2.22 -10.13 -3.73
C LEU A 58 -2.87 -10.57 -5.04
N LEU A 59 -2.37 -10.05 -6.16
CA LEU A 59 -2.87 -10.43 -7.48
C LEU A 59 -2.69 -11.92 -7.76
N ASP A 60 -1.56 -12.52 -7.37
CA ASP A 60 -1.36 -13.97 -7.44
C ASP A 60 -2.44 -14.74 -6.67
N HIS A 61 -2.75 -14.32 -5.44
CA HIS A 61 -3.77 -14.97 -4.62
C HIS A 61 -5.17 -14.85 -5.19
N LEU A 62 -5.50 -13.69 -5.79
CA LEU A 62 -6.76 -13.47 -6.51
C LEU A 62 -6.88 -14.36 -7.74
N LYS A 63 -5.84 -14.39 -8.59
CA LYS A 63 -5.80 -15.22 -9.80
C LYS A 63 -5.97 -16.71 -9.49
N ARG A 64 -5.50 -17.16 -8.32
CA ARG A 64 -5.65 -18.56 -7.86
C ARG A 64 -6.96 -18.84 -7.12
N GLY A 65 -7.81 -17.84 -6.88
CA GLY A 65 -9.05 -18.00 -6.12
C GLY A 65 -8.82 -18.30 -4.63
N THR A 66 -7.66 -17.90 -4.10
CA THR A 66 -7.27 -18.15 -2.69
C THR A 66 -7.47 -16.94 -1.79
N LEU A 67 -7.67 -15.77 -2.38
CA LEU A 67 -8.15 -14.55 -1.74
C LEU A 67 -9.48 -14.17 -2.42
N ASP A 68 -10.48 -13.84 -1.61
CA ASP A 68 -11.79 -13.38 -2.06
C ASP A 68 -12.03 -11.95 -1.55
N LEU A 69 -12.33 -11.02 -2.46
CA LEU A 69 -12.60 -9.61 -2.17
C LEU A 69 -14.10 -9.26 -2.32
N SER A 70 -14.97 -10.24 -2.56
CA SER A 70 -16.41 -10.04 -2.76
C SER A 70 -17.13 -9.34 -1.60
N LYS A 71 -16.53 -9.36 -0.40
CA LYS A 71 -17.04 -8.70 0.82
C LYS A 71 -16.15 -7.54 1.29
N LEU A 72 -15.22 -7.09 0.47
CA LEU A 72 -14.32 -6.00 0.85
C LEU A 72 -15.10 -4.69 0.97
N SER A 73 -15.10 -4.09 2.16
CA SER A 73 -15.71 -2.79 2.42
C SER A 73 -14.72 -1.63 2.42
N GLY A 74 -13.42 -1.92 2.56
CA GLY A 74 -12.37 -0.91 2.68
C GLY A 74 -11.08 -1.30 1.97
N LEU A 75 -10.51 -0.37 1.22
CA LEU A 75 -9.22 -0.48 0.55
C LEU A 75 -8.32 0.70 0.93
N VAL A 76 -7.05 0.41 1.18
CA VAL A 76 -6.01 1.41 1.40
C VAL A 76 -4.88 1.14 0.42
N LEU A 77 -4.48 2.15 -0.37
CA LEU A 77 -3.25 2.16 -1.16
C LEU A 77 -2.26 3.05 -0.44
N ASP A 78 -1.19 2.46 0.08
CA ASP A 78 -0.12 3.19 0.75
C ASP A 78 1.08 3.41 -0.17
N GLU A 79 1.76 4.55 -0.04
CA GLU A 79 2.90 4.93 -0.88
C GLU A 79 2.67 4.66 -2.39
N ALA A 80 1.54 5.14 -2.93
CA ALA A 80 1.15 4.81 -4.31
C ALA A 80 2.15 5.29 -5.38
N ASP A 81 2.97 6.30 -5.09
CA ASP A 81 4.04 6.76 -5.94
C ASP A 81 5.26 5.83 -5.93
N GLU A 82 5.52 5.14 -4.82
CA GLU A 82 6.49 4.04 -4.80
C GLU A 82 5.98 2.85 -5.61
N MET A 83 4.69 2.50 -5.47
CA MET A 83 4.09 1.47 -6.34
C MET A 83 4.24 1.80 -7.83
N LEU A 84 4.10 3.08 -8.19
CA LEU A 84 4.39 3.55 -9.55
C LEU A 84 5.86 3.32 -9.94
N ARG A 85 6.81 3.74 -9.09
CA ARG A 85 8.25 3.57 -9.33
C ARG A 85 8.65 2.11 -9.50
N MET A 86 8.01 1.21 -8.76
CA MET A 86 8.25 -0.24 -8.81
C MET A 86 7.51 -0.94 -9.95
N GLY A 87 6.69 -0.23 -10.74
CA GLY A 87 5.96 -0.79 -11.87
C GLY A 87 4.70 -1.58 -11.50
N PHE A 88 4.15 -1.39 -10.30
CA PHE A 88 2.98 -2.14 -9.81
C PHE A 88 1.62 -1.55 -10.24
N ILE A 89 1.58 -0.50 -11.05
CA ILE A 89 0.31 0.17 -11.39
C ILE A 89 -0.68 -0.76 -12.08
N GLU A 90 -0.23 -1.59 -13.02
CA GLU A 90 -1.13 -2.53 -13.70
C GLU A 90 -1.70 -3.58 -12.74
N ASP A 91 -0.88 -4.06 -11.80
CA ASP A 91 -1.32 -4.99 -10.76
C ASP A 91 -2.37 -4.33 -9.85
N VAL A 92 -2.12 -3.08 -9.43
CA VAL A 92 -3.05 -2.29 -8.61
C VAL A 92 -4.37 -2.08 -9.33
N GLU A 93 -4.35 -1.62 -10.59
CA GLU A 93 -5.57 -1.43 -11.38
C GLU A 93 -6.35 -2.75 -11.53
N THR A 94 -5.65 -3.87 -11.72
CA THR A 94 -6.27 -5.21 -11.83
C THR A 94 -6.90 -5.67 -10.52
N ILE A 95 -6.26 -5.40 -9.38
CA ILE A 95 -6.83 -5.69 -8.06
C ILE A 95 -8.09 -4.84 -7.85
N MET A 96 -8.01 -3.54 -8.10
CA MET A 96 -9.14 -2.61 -7.89
C MET A 96 -10.34 -2.96 -8.77
N ALA A 97 -10.11 -3.43 -9.99
CA ALA A 97 -11.17 -3.88 -10.90
C ALA A 97 -11.94 -5.12 -10.41
N GLN A 98 -11.40 -5.89 -9.45
CA GLN A 98 -12.07 -7.05 -8.86
C GLN A 98 -12.86 -6.73 -7.58
N ILE A 99 -12.78 -5.48 -7.09
CA ILE A 99 -13.45 -5.09 -5.86
C ILE A 99 -14.87 -4.63 -6.21
N PRO A 100 -15.90 -5.14 -5.51
CA PRO A 100 -17.29 -4.74 -5.76
C PRO A 100 -17.51 -3.25 -5.49
N GLU A 101 -18.52 -2.66 -6.11
CA GLU A 101 -18.95 -1.30 -5.80
C GLU A 101 -19.39 -1.15 -4.33
N GLY A 102 -19.39 0.08 -3.82
CA GLY A 102 -19.82 0.36 -2.44
C GLY A 102 -18.74 0.19 -1.37
N HIS A 103 -17.48 0.05 -1.76
CA HIS A 103 -16.33 0.08 -0.85
C HIS A 103 -15.79 1.51 -0.65
N GLN A 104 -15.15 1.76 0.48
CA GLN A 104 -14.37 2.97 0.72
C GLN A 104 -12.92 2.75 0.30
N THR A 105 -12.34 3.72 -0.42
CA THR A 105 -10.92 3.70 -0.79
C THR A 105 -10.20 4.92 -0.22
N ALA A 106 -9.07 4.68 0.44
CA ALA A 106 -8.10 5.71 0.81
C ALA A 106 -6.80 5.49 0.01
N LEU A 107 -6.24 6.58 -0.51
CA LEU A 107 -4.97 6.58 -1.25
C LEU A 107 -4.01 7.56 -0.59
N PHE A 108 -2.84 7.06 -0.18
CA PHE A 108 -1.75 7.83 0.39
C PHE A 108 -0.59 7.85 -0.59
N SER A 109 -0.05 9.04 -0.83
CA SER A 109 1.09 9.23 -1.72
C SER A 109 1.76 10.57 -1.45
N ALA A 110 3.09 10.60 -1.57
CA ALA A 110 3.86 11.84 -1.44
C ALA A 110 3.74 12.74 -2.68
N THR A 111 3.47 12.14 -3.85
CA THR A 111 3.35 12.85 -5.13
C THR A 111 2.12 12.38 -5.89
N MET A 112 1.59 13.22 -6.78
CA MET A 112 0.40 12.88 -7.57
C MET A 112 0.68 13.00 -9.08
N PRO A 113 1.55 12.13 -9.65
CA PRO A 113 1.73 12.03 -11.10
C PRO A 113 0.43 11.55 -11.78
N GLU A 114 0.35 11.76 -13.09
CA GLU A 114 -0.88 11.53 -13.85
C GLU A 114 -1.40 10.08 -13.78
N ALA A 115 -0.50 9.10 -13.66
CA ALA A 115 -0.87 7.70 -13.45
C ALA A 115 -1.69 7.48 -12.17
N ILE A 116 -1.29 8.11 -11.06
CA ILE A 116 -2.01 8.01 -9.78
C ILE A 116 -3.32 8.81 -9.85
N ARG A 117 -3.31 9.99 -10.48
CA ARG A 117 -4.54 10.78 -10.70
C ARG A 117 -5.56 10.03 -11.56
N ARG A 118 -5.09 9.20 -12.50
CA ARG A 118 -5.97 8.34 -13.29
C ARG A 118 -6.61 7.25 -12.43
N ILE A 119 -5.83 6.62 -11.53
CA ILE A 119 -6.36 5.63 -10.59
C ILE A 119 -7.46 6.24 -9.72
N THR A 120 -7.22 7.44 -9.14
CA THR A 120 -8.22 8.08 -8.27
C THR A 120 -9.50 8.38 -9.02
N ARG A 121 -9.42 8.98 -10.22
CA ARG A 121 -10.61 9.30 -11.03
C ARG A 121 -11.38 8.07 -11.49
N ARG A 122 -10.69 6.95 -11.75
CA ARG A 122 -11.30 5.73 -12.29
C ARG A 122 -11.94 4.87 -11.21
N PHE A 123 -11.32 4.76 -10.04
CA PHE A 123 -11.69 3.76 -9.04
C PHE A 123 -12.21 4.33 -7.72
N MET A 124 -12.15 5.65 -7.51
CA MET A 124 -12.66 6.29 -6.28
C MET A 124 -13.92 7.09 -6.58
N LYS A 125 -14.91 7.00 -5.68
CA LYS A 125 -16.13 7.79 -5.73
C LYS A 125 -15.96 9.09 -4.93
N GLU A 126 -16.07 10.22 -5.61
CA GLU A 126 -16.04 11.58 -5.02
C GLU A 126 -14.89 11.78 -4.00
N PRO A 127 -13.63 11.48 -4.38
CA PRO A 127 -12.51 11.50 -3.43
C PRO A 127 -12.25 12.91 -2.90
N GLN A 128 -12.08 13.02 -1.58
CA GLN A 128 -11.65 14.25 -0.93
C GLN A 128 -10.11 14.31 -0.90
N GLU A 129 -9.53 15.35 -1.50
CA GLU A 129 -8.08 15.53 -1.52
C GLU A 129 -7.63 16.34 -0.31
N VAL A 130 -6.86 15.72 0.58
CA VAL A 130 -6.22 16.38 1.71
C VAL A 130 -4.73 16.53 1.42
N ARG A 131 -4.26 17.78 1.30
CA ARG A 131 -2.84 18.07 1.11
C ARG A 131 -2.24 18.63 2.40
N ILE A 132 -1.26 17.92 2.94
CA ILE A 132 -0.45 18.42 4.05
C ILE A 132 0.73 19.17 3.43
N GLN A 133 0.76 20.48 3.58
CA GLN A 133 1.94 21.26 3.22
C GLN A 133 3.01 21.01 4.29
N SER A 134 4.18 20.55 3.87
CA SER A 134 5.32 20.50 4.78
C SER A 134 5.72 21.94 5.11
N SER A 135 5.60 22.32 6.38
CA SER A 135 6.16 23.57 6.89
C SER A 135 7.68 23.44 7.01
N VAL A 136 8.37 23.17 5.90
CA VAL A 136 9.81 23.41 5.84
C VAL A 136 9.95 24.90 5.61
N THR A 137 9.94 25.68 6.70
CA THR A 137 10.75 26.88 6.73
C THR A 137 12.17 26.38 6.55
N THR A 138 12.67 26.41 5.31
CA THR A 138 14.13 26.44 5.11
C THR A 138 14.60 27.62 5.95
N ARG A 139 15.24 27.33 7.10
CA ARG A 139 16.02 28.36 7.77
C ARG A 139 17.02 28.84 6.72
N PRO A 140 17.05 30.13 6.37
CA PRO A 140 18.01 30.67 5.41
C PRO A 140 19.48 30.41 5.79
N ASP A 141 19.73 29.98 7.02
CA ASP A 141 21.06 29.93 7.64
C ASP A 141 21.80 28.59 7.52
N ILE A 142 21.26 27.61 6.79
CA ILE A 142 22.03 26.40 6.46
C ILE A 142 22.53 26.56 5.03
N GLN A 143 23.73 27.13 4.89
CA GLN A 143 24.54 26.94 3.69
C GLN A 143 24.99 25.47 3.65
N PRO A 144 24.54 24.65 2.69
CA PRO A 144 25.17 23.37 2.45
C PRO A 144 26.54 23.67 1.85
N GLU A 145 27.61 23.52 2.64
CA GLU A 145 28.97 23.47 2.12
C GLU A 145 29.07 22.24 1.19
N LEU A 146 28.99 22.50 -0.11
CA LEU A 146 29.45 21.57 -1.12
C LEU A 146 30.98 21.50 -0.99
N LEU A 147 31.49 20.43 -0.38
CA LEU A 147 32.91 20.14 -0.42
C LEU A 147 33.25 19.63 -1.83
N ASP A 148 33.68 20.54 -2.71
CA ASP A 148 34.27 20.20 -4.02
C ASP A 148 35.59 19.47 -3.78
N CYS A 149 35.54 18.14 -3.73
CA CYS A 149 36.72 17.29 -3.82
C CYS A 149 37.24 17.25 -5.27
N LEU A 150 37.73 18.39 -5.76
CA LEU A 150 38.62 18.46 -6.92
C LEU A 150 39.63 19.59 -6.72
N ARG A 151 40.82 19.25 -6.21
CA ARG A 151 42.14 19.66 -6.74
C ARG A 151 43.29 19.41 -5.74
N TYR A 152 44.35 18.77 -6.26
CA TYR A 152 45.74 18.62 -5.77
C TYR A 152 46.03 17.65 -4.61
N ALA A 153 46.48 16.44 -4.94
CA ALA A 153 47.92 16.15 -5.13
C ALA A 153 48.08 14.91 -6.03
#